data_AF-A0A085U0J9-F1
#
_entry.id   AF-A0A085U0J9-F1
#
_cell.length_a   1.000
_cell.length_b   1.000
_cell.length_c   1.000
_cell.angle_alpha   90.00
_cell.angle_beta   90.00
_cell.angle_gamma   90.00
#
_symmetry.space_group_name_H-M   'P 1'
#
loop_
_entity.id
_entity.type
_entity.pdbx_description
1 polymer ?
#
loop_
_entity_poly.entity_id
_entity_poly.type
_entity_poly.pdbx_seq_one_letter_code
_entity_poly.pdbx_strand_id
1 'polypeptide(L)' 'MEDLYRKRPEEKARSRAKDEERLARGEVTPSELQRENLAFKKVRADRVGFVKNREPKSIKFLNL' A
#
# COMPACT_ATOMS: atom_id res chain seq x y z
N MET A 1 -16.41 4.89 14.67
CA MET A 1 -14.98 4.84 14.26
C MET A 1 -14.30 3.55 14.71
N GLU A 2 -14.67 2.97 15.85
CA GLU A 2 -14.08 1.74 16.39
C GLU A 2 -14.27 0.49 15.49
N ASP A 3 -15.43 0.37 14.83
CA ASP A 3 -15.72 -0.78 13.95
C ASP A 3 -14.81 -0.87 12.72
N LEU A 4 -14.31 0.27 12.22
CA LEU A 4 -13.39 0.32 11.08
C LEU A 4 -12.00 -0.21 11.43
N TYR A 5 -11.59 -0.11 12.70
CA TYR A 5 -10.29 -0.61 13.15
C TYR A 5 -10.30 -2.12 13.42
N ARG A 6 -11.44 -2.70 13.81
CA ARG A 6 -11.58 -4.16 14.01
C ARG A 6 -11.81 -4.93 12.71
N LYS A 7 -12.58 -4.38 11.77
CA LYS A 7 -12.94 -5.08 10.52
C LYS A 7 -11.77 -5.18 9.52
N ARG A 8 -10.87 -4.18 9.51
CA ARG A 8 -9.73 -4.15 8.56
C ARG A 8 -8.70 -5.27 8.78
N PRO A 9 -8.27 -5.60 10.01
CA PRO A 9 -7.41 -6.74 10.27
C PRO A 9 -8.03 -8.07 9.84
N GLU A 10 -9.31 -8.28 10.13
CA GLU A 10 -10.04 -9.51 9.77
C GLU A 10 -10.14 -9.67 8.25
N GLU A 11 -10.45 -8.58 7.54
CA GLU A 11 -10.51 -8.58 6.07
C GLU A 11 -9.14 -8.86 5.45
N LYS A 12 -8.06 -8.28 6.00
CA LYS A 12 -6.68 -8.58 5.58
C LYS A 12 -6.29 -10.02 5.85
N ALA A 13 -6.70 -10.59 6.99
CA ALA A 13 -6.41 -11.99 7.33
C ALA A 13 -7.10 -12.95 6.36
N ARG A 14 -8.36 -12.70 6.02
CA ARG A 14 -9.10 -13.49 5.01
C ARG A 14 -8.46 -13.40 3.63
N SER A 15 -8.01 -12.21 3.23
CA SER A 15 -7.33 -12.03 1.95
C SER A 15 -6.03 -12.83 1.88
N ARG A 16 -5.24 -12.85 2.96
CA ARG A 16 -3.98 -13.63 3.02
C ARG A 16 -4.22 -15.13 2.93
N ALA A 17 -5.21 -15.66 3.67
CA ALA A 17 -5.54 -17.07 3.63
C ALA A 17 -5.91 -17.53 2.21
N LYS A 18 -6.70 -16.71 1.49
CA LYS A 18 -7.06 -16.98 0.09
C LYS A 18 -5.85 -16.97 -0.85
N ASP A 19 -4.93 -16.03 -0.65
CA ASP A 19 -3.72 -15.92 -1.45
C ASP A 19 -2.76 -17.11 -1.21
N GLU A 20 -2.65 -17.58 0.03
CA GLU A 20 -1.89 -18.79 0.41
C GLU A 20 -2.48 -20.06 -0.21
N GLU A 21 -3.81 -20.21 -0.22
CA GLU A 21 -4.48 -21.32 -0.90
C GLU A 21 -4.27 -21.32 -2.42
N ARG A 22 -4.26 -20.14 -3.05
CA ARG A 22 -3.96 -20.00 -4.49
C ARG A 22 -2.51 -20.38 -4.80
N LEU A 23 -1.60 -19.99 -3.91
CA LEU A 23 -0.18 -20.35 -4.01
C LEU A 23 0.03 -21.86 -3.83
N ALA A 24 -0.66 -22.48 -2.86
CA ALA A 24 -0.61 -23.91 -2.59
C ALA A 24 -1.19 -24.74 -3.75
N ARG A 25 -2.23 -24.23 -4.42
CA ARG A 25 -2.82 -24.84 -5.62
C ARG A 25 -1.99 -24.62 -6.89
N GLY A 26 -0.95 -23.77 -6.83
CA GLY A 26 -0.15 -23.41 -8.00
C GLY A 26 -0.90 -22.58 -9.03
N GLU A 27 -2.05 -21.99 -8.67
CA GLU A 27 -2.86 -21.14 -9.56
C GLU A 27 -2.17 -19.79 -9.84
N VAL A 28 -1.26 -19.37 -8.95
CA VAL A 28 -0.53 -18.10 -9.03
C VAL A 28 0.90 -18.34 -8.57
N THR A 29 1.88 -17.74 -9.25
CA THR A 29 3.27 -17.76 -8.80
C THR A 29 3.52 -16.71 -7.70
N PRO A 30 4.51 -16.89 -6.81
CA PRO A 30 4.85 -15.87 -5.80
C PRO A 30 5.07 -14.47 -6.39
N SER A 31 5.68 -14.39 -7.58
CA SER A 31 5.96 -13.13 -8.27
C SER A 31 4.70 -12.45 -8.82
N GLU A 32 3.74 -13.22 -9.34
CA GLU A 32 2.45 -12.67 -9.79
C GLU A 32 1.62 -12.18 -8.62
N LEU A 33 1.61 -12.94 -7.52
CA LEU A 33 0.92 -12.56 -6.29
C LEU A 33 1.49 -11.25 -5.71
N GLN A 34 2.82 -11.12 -5.73
CA GLN A 34 3.48 -9.88 -5.32
C GLN A 34 3.10 -8.70 -6.23
N ARG A 35 3.02 -8.92 -7.55
CA ARG A 35 2.58 -7.89 -8.51
C ARG A 35 1.13 -7.48 -8.28
N GLU A 36 0.24 -8.44 -8.01
CA GLU A 36 -1.16 -8.18 -7.67
C GLU A 36 -1.31 -7.42 -6.34
N ASN A 37 -0.42 -7.62 -5.37
CA ASN A 37 -0.50 -6.99 -4.05
C ASN A 37 0.25 -5.64 -3.95
N LEU A 38 0.96 -5.21 -4.99
CA LEU A 38 1.62 -3.90 -5.03
C LEU A 38 0.60 -2.77 -4.84
N ALA A 39 0.82 -1.92 -3.83
CA ALA A 39 -0.02 -0.76 -3.54
C ALA A 39 -0.15 0.21 -4.74
N PHE A 40 0.88 0.26 -5.59
CA PHE A 40 0.96 1.12 -6.76
C PHE A 40 0.75 0.37 -8.08
N LYS A 41 0.17 -0.84 -8.07
CA LYS A 41 -0.04 -1.65 -9.29
C LYS A 41 -0.85 -0.95 -10.38
N LYS A 42 -1.71 0.00 -10.00
CA LYS A 42 -2.53 0.81 -10.91
C LYS A 42 -1.96 2.19 -11.18
N VAL A 43 -0.85 2.53 -10.54
CA VAL A 43 -0.21 3.83 -10.71
C VAL A 43 0.74 3.76 -11.88
N ARG A 44 0.37 4.48 -12.92
CA ARG A 44 1.16 4.70 -14.11
C ARG A 44 2.39 5.54 -13.75
N ALA A 45 3.57 4.91 -13.76
CA ALA A 45 4.84 5.55 -13.39
C ALA A 45 5.16 6.78 -14.25
N ASP A 46 4.65 6.84 -15.48
CA ASP A 46 4.75 7.97 -16.41
C ASP A 46 3.90 9.19 -15.99
N ARG A 47 2.90 9.01 -15.11
CA ARG A 47 2.01 10.07 -14.62
C ARG A 47 2.30 10.54 -13.20
N VAL A 48 3.22 9.90 -12.48
CA VAL A 48 3.63 10.36 -11.15
C VAL A 48 4.64 11.49 -11.33
N GLY A 49 4.14 12.68 -11.69
CA GLY A 49 4.93 13.89 -11.51
C GLY A 49 5.24 14.02 -10.03
N PHE A 50 6.51 13.94 -9.65
CA PHE A 50 6.96 14.42 -8.35
C PHE A 50 6.60 15.91 -8.31
N VAL A 51 5.46 16.23 -7.70
CA VAL A 51 5.12 17.63 -7.40
C VAL A 51 6.27 18.11 -6.53
N LYS A 52 7.13 18.99 -7.07
CA LYS A 52 8.17 19.65 -6.29
C LYS A 52 7.46 20.27 -5.10
N ASN A 53 7.71 19.74 -3.91
CA ASN A 53 7.18 20.30 -2.67
C ASN A 53 7.51 21.79 -2.68
N ARG A 54 6.47 22.62 -2.58
CA ARG A 54 6.60 24.06 -2.40
C ARG A 54 7.57 24.26 -1.24
N GLU A 55 8.70 24.93 -1.48
CA GLU A 55 9.70 25.17 -0.45
C GLU A 55 8.99 25.69 0.82
N PRO A 56 9.17 25.06 1.99
CA PRO A 56 8.54 25.55 3.21
C PRO A 56 9.04 26.98 3.42
N LYS A 57 8.13 27.95 3.49
CA LYS A 57 8.45 29.35 3.81
C LYS A 57 9.14 29.36 5.17
N SER A 58 10.47 29.47 5.14
CA SER A 58 11.41 29.68 6.25
C SER A 58 10.92 29.24 7.63
N ILE A 59 11.43 28.12 8.11
CA ILE A 59 11.34 27.76 9.53
C ILE A 59 12.13 28.81 10.31
N LYS A 60 11.44 29.76 10.95
CA LYS A 60 12.06 30.70 11.90
C LYS A 60 12.31 29.95 13.19
N PHE A 61 13.56 29.60 13.44
CA PHE A 61 13.96 29.15 14.78
C PHE A 61 13.81 30.33 15.74
N LEU A 62 12.97 30.19 16.77
CA LEU A 62 12.99 31.06 17.93
C LEU A 62 14.29 30.75 18.68
N ASN A 63 15.25 31.67 18.58
CA ASN A 63 16.43 31.63 19.46
C ASN A 63 15.94 31.87 20.89
N LEU A 64 16.21 30.91 21.77
CA LEU A 64 16.10 31.06 23.22
C LEU A 64 17.39 31.70 23.77
#